data_AF-A0A2A4U3Z2-F1
#
_entry.id   AF-A0A2A4U3Z2-F1
#
_cell.length_a   1.000
_cell.length_b   1.000
_cell.length_c   1.000
_cell.angle_alpha   90.00
_cell.angle_beta   90.00
_cell.angle_gamma   90.00
#
_symmetry.space_group_name_H-M   'P 1'
#
loop_
_entity.id
_entity.type
_entity.pdbx_description
1 polymer ?
#
loop_
_entity_poly.entity_id
_entity_poly.type
_entity_poly.pdbx_seq_one_letter_code
_entity_poly.pdbx_strand_id
1 'polypeptide(L)'
;MSYRIRRIDPFWIAHPVVIAAAVVGMLLALGGYAKNNIALSIIGGVSMAGGVLAATKPAVSGVLGSLGFFGGLITFVILPNPQLADSPLFWKLVSTLFFALLYMVLMDALVLLVSALYNFFGNSVNLGGIHLDIEEDDEAVEEPAA
;
A
#
# COMPACT_ATOMS: atom_id res chain seq x y z
N MET A 1 -0.07 15.49 31.84
CA MET A 1 0.77 14.55 31.03
C MET A 1 0.28 14.52 29.58
N SER A 2 1.10 14.90 28.59
CA SER A 2 0.69 14.88 27.17
C SER A 2 0.68 13.45 26.62
N TYR A 3 -0.50 12.88 26.34
CA TYR A 3 -0.60 11.60 25.64
C TYR A 3 -0.46 11.84 24.13
N ARG A 4 0.76 11.67 23.62
CA ARG A 4 1.02 11.72 22.18
C ARG A 4 0.44 10.43 21.58
N ILE A 5 -0.69 10.52 20.87
CA ILE A 5 -1.24 9.39 20.10
C ILE A 5 -0.09 8.82 19.27
N ARG A 6 0.22 7.54 19.50
CA ARG A 6 1.34 6.85 18.86
C ARG A 6 1.17 7.02 17.35
N ARG A 7 2.05 7.81 16.72
CA ARG A 7 2.05 7.98 15.27
C ARG A 7 2.06 6.58 14.67
N ILE A 8 1.27 6.36 13.62
CA ILE A 8 1.48 5.19 12.77
C ILE A 8 2.88 5.38 12.21
N ASP A 9 3.89 4.79 12.86
CA ASP A 9 5.28 4.96 12.47
C ASP A 9 5.39 4.53 11.01
N PRO A 10 5.62 5.47 10.08
CA PRO A 10 5.55 5.16 8.67
C PRO A 10 6.72 4.26 8.31
N PHE A 11 6.45 3.10 7.74
CA PHE A 11 7.48 2.12 7.33
C PHE A 11 8.58 2.73 6.43
N TRP A 12 8.23 3.81 5.73
CA TRP A 12 9.08 4.57 4.81
C TRP A 12 10.04 5.56 5.46
N ILE A 13 9.81 5.97 6.71
CA ILE A 13 10.81 6.78 7.44
C ILE A 13 12.03 5.91 7.77
N ALA A 14 11.82 4.60 7.98
CA ALA A 14 12.91 3.64 8.15
C ALA A 14 13.62 3.33 6.82
N HIS A 15 12.90 3.30 5.69
CA HIS A 15 13.47 2.93 4.39
C HIS A 15 12.93 3.76 3.20
N PRO A 16 13.31 5.05 3.05
CA PRO A 16 12.85 5.90 1.95
C PRO A 16 13.32 5.39 0.56
N VAL A 17 14.36 4.58 0.56
CA VAL A 17 14.91 3.90 -0.63
C VAL A 17 13.87 3.01 -1.31
N VAL A 18 12.90 2.48 -0.56
CA VAL A 18 11.93 1.52 -1.10
C VAL A 18 10.85 2.22 -1.94
N ILE A 19 10.43 3.44 -1.56
CA ILE A 19 9.55 4.27 -2.42
C ILE A 19 10.29 4.64 -3.70
N ALA A 20 11.52 5.10 -3.56
CA ALA A 20 12.34 5.49 -4.69
C ALA A 20 12.54 4.31 -5.66
N ALA A 21 12.80 3.11 -5.14
CA ALA A 21 12.92 1.89 -5.93
C ALA A 21 11.61 1.55 -6.67
N ALA A 22 10.45 1.66 -6.01
CA ALA A 22 9.15 1.42 -6.63
C ALA A 22 8.86 2.43 -7.75
N VAL A 23 9.13 3.72 -7.53
CA VAL A 23 8.94 4.79 -8.51
C VAL A 23 9.91 4.65 -9.69
N VAL A 24 11.18 4.35 -9.42
CA VAL A 24 12.18 4.11 -10.48
C VAL A 24 11.81 2.88 -11.31
N GLY A 25 11.38 1.79 -10.66
CA GLY A 25 10.88 0.60 -11.35
C GLY A 25 9.68 0.91 -12.25
N MET A 26 8.72 1.71 -11.76
CA MET A 26 7.58 2.17 -12.54
C MET A 26 7.99 3.01 -13.76
N LEU A 27 8.93 3.96 -13.59
CA LEU A 27 9.43 4.80 -14.67
C LEU A 27 10.17 3.98 -15.73
N LEU A 28 10.96 2.98 -15.30
CA LEU A 28 11.60 2.04 -16.21
C LEU A 28 10.56 1.20 -16.96
N ALA A 29 9.52 0.71 -16.28
CA ALA A 29 8.47 -0.07 -16.91
C ALA A 29 7.76 0.72 -18.02
N LEU A 30 7.38 1.96 -17.72
CA LEU A 30 6.72 2.87 -18.66
C LEU A 30 7.65 3.30 -19.80
N GLY A 31 8.90 3.63 -19.49
CA GLY A 31 9.91 3.99 -20.49
C GLY A 31 10.24 2.84 -21.43
N GLY A 32 10.26 1.61 -20.92
CA GLY A 32 10.38 0.39 -21.72
C GLY A 32 9.19 0.21 -22.66
N TYR A 33 7.98 0.38 -22.15
CA TYR A 33 6.75 0.22 -22.92
C TYR A 33 6.67 1.27 -24.05
N ALA A 34 6.95 2.54 -23.74
CA ALA A 34 6.94 3.62 -24.72
C ALA A 34 7.96 3.41 -25.87
N LYS A 35 9.05 2.69 -25.61
CA LYS A 35 10.08 2.36 -26.59
C LYS A 35 9.90 0.98 -27.23
N ASN A 36 8.78 0.29 -27.00
CA ASN A 36 8.55 -1.11 -27.40
C ASN A 36 9.65 -2.08 -26.93
N ASN A 37 10.37 -1.74 -25.86
CA ASN A 37 11.37 -2.61 -25.26
C ASN A 37 10.71 -3.45 -24.15
N ILE A 38 10.28 -4.66 -24.53
CA ILE A 38 9.59 -5.60 -23.64
C ILE A 38 10.47 -5.98 -22.45
N ALA A 39 11.76 -6.24 -22.66
CA ALA A 39 12.68 -6.63 -21.60
C ALA A 39 12.78 -5.55 -20.52
N LEU A 40 12.93 -4.28 -20.93
CA LEU A 40 13.01 -3.15 -20.01
C LEU A 40 11.69 -2.93 -19.25
N SER A 41 10.56 -3.18 -19.93
CA SER A 41 9.22 -3.13 -19.33
C SER A 41 9.05 -4.16 -18.22
N ILE A 42 9.47 -5.41 -18.48
CA ILE A 42 9.39 -6.51 -17.52
C ILE A 42 10.30 -6.25 -16.32
N ILE A 43 11.56 -5.85 -16.57
CA ILE A 43 12.51 -5.55 -15.50
C ILE A 43 12.00 -4.40 -14.62
N GLY A 44 11.47 -3.35 -15.23
CA GLY A 44 10.83 -2.24 -14.51
C GLY A 44 9.63 -2.70 -13.67
N GLY A 45 8.75 -3.52 -14.25
CA GLY A 45 7.57 -4.04 -13.54
C GLY A 45 7.93 -4.93 -12.36
N VAL A 46 8.89 -5.83 -12.53
CA VAL A 46 9.35 -6.74 -11.46
C VAL A 46 10.05 -5.94 -10.34
N SER A 47 10.89 -4.97 -10.69
CA SER A 47 11.55 -4.11 -9.69
C SER A 47 10.54 -3.24 -8.92
N MET A 48 9.52 -2.71 -9.60
CA MET A 48 8.41 -2.01 -8.96
C MET A 48 7.68 -2.93 -7.97
N ALA A 49 7.28 -4.12 -8.41
CA ALA A 49 6.57 -5.08 -7.57
C ALA A 49 7.40 -5.49 -6.34
N GLY A 50 8.70 -5.77 -6.54
CA GLY A 50 9.62 -6.07 -5.44
C GLY A 50 9.74 -4.91 -4.44
N GLY A 51 9.82 -3.67 -4.92
CA GLY A 51 9.82 -2.48 -4.07
C GLY A 51 8.54 -2.34 -3.25
N VAL A 52 7.38 -2.49 -3.89
CA VAL A 52 6.08 -2.40 -3.21
C VAL A 52 5.92 -3.47 -2.13
N LEU A 53 6.28 -4.72 -2.43
CA LEU A 53 6.17 -5.82 -1.47
C LEU A 53 7.17 -5.67 -0.31
N ALA A 54 8.38 -5.15 -0.57
CA ALA A 54 9.34 -4.86 0.48
C ALA A 54 8.90 -3.69 1.37
N ALA A 55 8.14 -2.73 0.83
CA ALA A 55 7.61 -1.60 1.58
C ALA A 55 6.36 -1.94 2.41
N THR A 56 5.68 -3.04 2.08
CA THR A 56 4.40 -3.39 2.68
C THR A 56 4.59 -4.45 3.76
N LYS A 57 3.81 -4.37 4.84
CA LYS A 57 3.85 -5.39 5.89
C LYS A 57 3.32 -6.71 5.32
N PRO A 58 4.01 -7.86 5.56
CA PRO A 58 3.59 -9.15 5.02
C PRO A 58 2.14 -9.54 5.34
N ALA A 59 1.62 -9.12 6.49
CA ALA A 59 0.23 -9.36 6.87
C ALA A 59 -0.77 -8.64 5.95
N VAL A 60 -0.48 -7.41 5.52
CA VAL A 60 -1.35 -6.62 4.64
C VAL A 60 -1.35 -7.21 3.23
N SER A 61 -0.16 -7.49 2.69
CA SER A 61 -0.01 -8.16 1.39
C SER A 61 -0.67 -9.54 1.38
N GLY A 62 -0.56 -10.30 2.47
CA GLY A 62 -1.24 -11.59 2.61
C GLY A 62 -2.77 -11.48 2.54
N VAL A 63 -3.36 -10.50 3.24
CA VAL A 63 -4.80 -10.24 3.17
C VAL A 63 -5.21 -9.82 1.76
N LEU A 64 -4.52 -8.87 1.15
CA LEU A 64 -4.84 -8.38 -0.20
C LEU A 64 -4.64 -9.45 -1.27
N GLY A 65 -3.60 -10.29 -1.14
CA GLY A 65 -3.38 -11.45 -1.99
C GLY A 65 -4.48 -12.50 -1.85
N SER A 66 -4.96 -12.76 -0.62
CA SER A 66 -6.08 -13.67 -0.40
C SER A 66 -7.38 -13.16 -1.03
N LEU A 67 -7.66 -11.85 -0.90
CA LEU A 67 -8.82 -11.21 -1.53
C LEU A 67 -8.71 -11.25 -3.07
N GLY A 68 -7.52 -10.96 -3.61
CA GLY A 68 -7.24 -11.08 -5.03
C GLY A 68 -7.43 -12.51 -5.54
N PHE A 69 -6.99 -13.51 -4.78
CA PHE A 69 -7.18 -14.92 -5.12
C PHE A 69 -8.65 -15.33 -5.18
N PHE A 70 -9.44 -14.99 -4.16
CA PHE A 70 -10.88 -15.27 -4.18
C PHE A 70 -11.60 -14.49 -5.29
N GLY A 71 -11.24 -13.23 -5.51
CA GLY A 71 -11.76 -12.43 -6.63
C GLY A 71 -11.44 -13.04 -7.99
N GLY A 72 -10.22 -13.56 -8.17
CA GLY A 72 -9.80 -14.27 -9.37
C GLY A 72 -10.56 -15.59 -9.57
N LEU A 73 -10.73 -16.38 -8.52
CA LEU A 73 -11.52 -17.62 -8.58
C LEU A 73 -12.96 -17.35 -9.04
N ILE A 74 -13.58 -16.30 -8.49
CA ILE A 74 -14.93 -15.91 -8.89
C ILE A 74 -14.94 -15.50 -10.37
N THR A 75 -13.97 -14.69 -10.80
CA THR A 75 -13.94 -14.08 -12.14
C THR A 75 -13.54 -15.04 -13.27
N PHE A 76 -12.71 -16.05 -12.97
CA PHE A 76 -12.15 -16.94 -13.99
C PHE A 76 -12.65 -18.38 -13.91
N VAL A 77 -13.12 -18.83 -12.74
CA VAL A 77 -13.53 -20.23 -12.52
C VAL A 77 -15.04 -20.36 -12.26
N ILE A 78 -15.57 -19.63 -11.27
CA ILE A 78 -16.98 -19.77 -10.85
C ILE A 78 -17.92 -19.09 -11.84
N LEU A 79 -17.63 -17.83 -12.17
CA LEU A 79 -18.38 -17.00 -13.10
C LEU A 79 -17.42 -16.49 -14.18
N PRO A 80 -16.96 -17.37 -15.08
CA PRO A 80 -15.92 -17.02 -16.04
C PRO A 80 -16.39 -15.90 -16.95
N ASN A 81 -15.53 -14.91 -17.15
CA ASN A 81 -15.70 -13.91 -18.20
C ASN A 81 -15.97 -14.63 -19.55
N PRO A 82 -16.96 -14.19 -20.35
CA PRO A 82 -17.26 -14.76 -21.66
C PRO A 82 -16.03 -14.97 -22.57
N GLN A 83 -15.03 -14.10 -22.46
CA GLN A 83 -13.77 -14.18 -23.22
C GLN A 83 -12.90 -15.40 -22.85
N LEU A 84 -13.10 -15.96 -21.66
CA LEU A 84 -12.34 -17.08 -21.11
C LEU A 84 -13.24 -18.29 -20.79
N ALA A 85 -14.52 -18.25 -21.18
CA ALA A 85 -15.50 -19.28 -20.85
C ALA A 85 -15.06 -20.67 -21.35
N ASP A 86 -14.56 -20.74 -22.60
CA ASP A 86 -14.10 -21.97 -23.24
C ASP A 86 -12.64 -22.34 -22.89
N SER A 87 -11.97 -21.54 -22.06
CA SER A 87 -10.59 -21.81 -21.68
C SER A 87 -10.52 -23.03 -20.75
N PRO A 88 -9.51 -23.91 -20.92
CA PRO A 88 -9.25 -25.02 -20.02
C PRO A 88 -9.10 -24.55 -18.57
N LEU A 89 -9.52 -25.39 -17.61
CA LEU A 89 -9.43 -25.10 -16.17
C LEU A 89 -8.02 -24.69 -15.76
N PHE A 90 -6.99 -25.32 -16.33
CA PHE A 90 -5.59 -24.97 -16.09
C PHE A 90 -5.30 -23.49 -16.39
N TRP A 91 -5.73 -22.98 -17.55
CA TRP A 91 -5.52 -21.58 -17.92
C TRP A 91 -6.32 -20.62 -17.03
N LYS A 92 -7.52 -21.01 -16.60
CA LYS A 92 -8.33 -20.25 -15.65
C LYS A 92 -7.64 -20.12 -14.28
N LEU A 93 -6.98 -21.17 -13.81
CA LEU A 93 -6.18 -21.14 -12.57
C LEU A 93 -4.93 -20.27 -12.71
N VAL A 94 -4.23 -20.35 -13.85
CA VAL A 94 -3.09 -19.46 -14.13
C VAL A 94 -3.53 -18.00 -14.14
N SER A 95 -4.63 -17.66 -14.82
CA SER A 95 -5.20 -16.30 -14.81
C SER A 95 -5.60 -15.85 -13.40
N THR A 96 -6.16 -16.75 -12.59
CA THR A 96 -6.49 -16.48 -11.18
C THR A 96 -5.25 -16.11 -10.38
N LEU A 97 -4.14 -16.85 -10.54
CA LEU A 97 -2.89 -16.56 -9.84
C LEU A 97 -2.26 -15.24 -10.29
N PHE A 98 -2.23 -14.97 -11.60
CA PHE A 98 -1.75 -13.70 -12.14
C PHE A 98 -2.59 -12.52 -11.64
N PHE A 99 -3.91 -12.67 -11.64
CA PHE A 99 -4.81 -11.65 -11.11
C PHE A 99 -4.58 -11.42 -9.62
N ALA A 100 -4.47 -12.48 -8.82
CA ALA A 100 -4.20 -12.37 -7.40
C ALA A 100 -2.89 -11.61 -7.12
N LEU A 101 -1.83 -11.95 -7.86
CA LEU A 101 -0.52 -11.31 -7.71
C LEU A 101 -0.56 -9.84 -8.12
N LEU A 102 -1.17 -9.51 -9.26
CA LEU A 102 -1.32 -8.13 -9.72
C LEU A 102 -2.21 -7.31 -8.78
N TYR A 103 -3.33 -7.88 -8.33
CA TYR A 103 -4.23 -7.25 -7.39
C TYR A 103 -3.52 -6.92 -6.08
N MET A 104 -2.79 -7.88 -5.52
CA MET A 104 -1.98 -7.69 -4.32
C MET A 104 -1.01 -6.52 -4.49
N VAL A 105 -0.18 -6.55 -5.55
CA VAL A 105 0.84 -5.50 -5.79
C VAL A 105 0.19 -4.13 -6.03
N LEU A 106 -0.88 -4.06 -6.80
CA LEU A 106 -1.56 -2.79 -7.07
C LEU A 106 -2.24 -2.21 -5.83
N MET A 107 -2.90 -3.06 -5.04
CA MET A 107 -3.55 -2.62 -3.81
C MET A 107 -2.53 -2.24 -2.74
N ASP A 108 -1.44 -2.99 -2.62
CA ASP A 108 -0.31 -2.61 -1.77
C ASP A 108 0.22 -1.25 -2.18
N ALA A 109 0.51 -1.04 -3.48
CA ALA A 109 0.97 0.24 -4.01
C ALA A 109 -0.01 1.39 -3.72
N LEU A 110 -1.32 1.14 -3.76
CA LEU A 110 -2.36 2.11 -3.44
C LEU A 110 -2.38 2.45 -1.95
N VAL A 111 -2.36 1.45 -1.07
CA VAL A 111 -2.30 1.66 0.40
C VAL A 111 -1.06 2.45 0.77
N LEU A 112 0.05 2.10 0.13
CA LEU A 112 1.31 2.80 0.21
C LEU A 112 1.16 4.27 -0.24
N LEU A 113 0.62 4.54 -1.44
CA LEU A 113 0.38 5.90 -1.90
C LEU A 113 -0.49 6.73 -0.94
N VAL A 114 -1.61 6.16 -0.46
CA VAL A 114 -2.51 6.83 0.49
C VAL A 114 -1.80 7.13 1.81
N SER A 115 -1.01 6.19 2.30
CA SER A 115 -0.20 6.38 3.51
C SER A 115 0.83 7.49 3.31
N ALA A 116 1.48 7.55 2.14
CA ALA A 116 2.43 8.60 1.83
C ALA A 116 1.75 9.98 1.77
N LEU A 117 0.59 10.08 1.13
CA LEU A 117 -0.20 11.31 1.06
C LEU A 117 -0.67 11.77 2.44
N TYR A 118 -1.22 10.88 3.26
CA TYR A 118 -1.63 11.19 4.63
C TYR A 118 -0.47 11.80 5.44
N ASN A 119 0.72 11.22 5.32
CA ASN A 119 1.91 11.71 6.01
C ASN A 119 2.43 13.05 5.45
N PHE A 120 2.35 13.25 4.13
CA PHE A 120 2.71 14.52 3.51
C PHE A 120 1.81 15.65 4.03
N PHE A 121 0.49 15.46 4.02
CA PHE A 121 -0.45 16.46 4.54
C PHE A 121 -0.32 16.65 6.06
N GLY A 122 -0.10 15.57 6.82
CA GLY A 122 0.06 15.63 8.27
C GLY A 122 1.36 16.31 8.73
N ASN A 123 2.48 16.13 8.01
CA ASN A 123 3.78 16.71 8.41
C ASN A 123 4.10 18.04 7.71
N SER A 124 3.72 18.22 6.45
CA SER A 124 4.12 19.38 5.64
C SER A 124 3.12 20.53 5.69
N VAL A 125 1.83 20.23 5.91
CA VAL A 125 0.75 21.23 5.93
C VAL A 125 0.23 21.50 7.35
N ASN A 126 0.78 20.81 8.35
CA ASN A 126 0.39 20.93 9.76
C ASN A 126 -1.13 20.77 10.01
N LEU A 127 -1.83 20.09 9.08
CA LEU A 127 -3.25 19.69 9.19
C LEU A 127 -3.40 18.40 10.01
N GLY A 128 -2.39 18.05 10.81
CA GLY A 128 -2.23 16.78 11.47
C GLY A 128 -3.04 16.65 12.75
N GLY A 129 -4.31 16.27 12.64
CA GLY A 129 -5.07 15.67 13.74
C GLY A 129 -5.48 16.60 14.88
N ILE A 130 -6.52 16.19 15.59
CA ILE A 130 -7.06 16.92 16.75
C ILE A 130 -5.96 17.01 17.82
N HIS A 131 -5.46 18.22 18.06
CA HIS A 131 -4.66 18.55 19.22
C HIS A 131 -5.62 18.68 20.42
N LEU A 132 -5.72 17.63 21.23
CA LEU A 132 -6.31 17.75 22.55
C LEU A 132 -5.23 18.29 23.49
N ASP A 133 -5.16 19.61 23.59
CA ASP A 133 -4.59 20.25 24.78
C ASP A 133 -5.64 20.11 25.88
N ILE A 134 -5.34 19.23 26.84
CA ILE A 134 -6.06 19.20 28.10
C ILE A 134 -5.31 20.20 28.98
N GLU A 135 -5.84 21.40 29.04
CA GLU A 135 -5.46 22.42 30.02
C GLU A 135 -5.82 21.86 31.40
N GLU A 136 -4.82 21.67 32.27
CA GLU A 136 -5.08 21.39 33.69
C GLU A 136 -5.58 22.71 34.29
N ASP A 137 -6.87 22.79 34.60
CA ASP A 137 -7.41 23.87 35.44
C ASP A 137 -6.71 23.79 36.80
N ASP A 138 -5.72 24.65 36.99
CA ASP A 138 -4.97 24.86 38.25
C ASP A 138 -5.82 25.68 39.24
N GLU A 139 -7.12 25.40 39.33
CA GLU A 139 -8.00 25.99 40.32
C GLU A 139 -8.47 24.94 41.34
N ALA A 140 -8.03 25.18 42.57
CA ALA A 140 -8.54 24.71 43.86
C ALA A 140 -7.73 23.58 44.53
N VAL A 141 -6.73 23.96 45.33
CA VAL A 141 -6.86 23.92 46.81
C VAL A 141 -6.01 25.06 47.40
N GLU A 142 -6.65 26.12 47.89
CA GLU A 142 -6.06 27.09 48.83
C GLU A 142 -5.45 26.36 50.04
N GLU A 143 -4.20 26.67 50.36
CA GLU A 143 -3.66 26.51 51.71
C GLU A 143 -4.59 27.19 52.74
N PRO A 144 -4.94 26.53 53.86
CA PRO A 144 -5.11 27.26 55.09
C PRO A 144 -3.77 27.24 55.83
N ALA A 145 -3.07 28.38 55.76
CA ALA A 145 -2.06 28.75 56.74
C ALA A 145 -2.74 28.99 58.10
N ALA A 146 -2.39 28.18 59.11
CA ALA A 146 -2.29 28.55 60.53
C ALA A 146 -1.81 27.35 61.37
#